data_AF-A0A2T7TBA8-F1
#
_entry.id   AF-A0A2T7TBA8-F1
#
_cell.length_a   1.000
_cell.length_b   1.000
_cell.length_c   1.000
_cell.angle_alpha   90.00
_cell.angle_beta   90.00
_cell.angle_gamma   90.00
#
_symmetry.space_group_name_H-M   'P 1'
#
loop_
_entity.id
_entity.type
_entity.pdbx_description
1 polymer ?
#
loop_
_entity_poly.entity_id
_entity_poly.type
_entity_poly.pdbx_seq_one_letter_code
_entity_poly.pdbx_strand_id
1 'polypeptide(L)'
;MMNTLTRSLDPALVSPVVAFPAHEDCPVSGEVYTAGAGQVARFFVGRTRSYHNPALTAEDVRDHLDRIPDETDSFVPADPGVEMAHLLRSITHHP
;
A
#
# COMPACT_ATOMS: atom_id res chain seq x y z
N MET A 1 10.83 -16.77 24.60
CA MET A 1 10.49 -15.58 23.78
C MET A 1 9.02 -15.19 23.84
N MET A 2 8.07 -16.09 23.55
CA MET A 2 6.62 -15.76 23.47
C MET A 2 6.07 -14.99 24.69
N ASN A 3 6.43 -15.41 25.91
CA ASN A 3 5.95 -14.81 27.16
C ASN A 3 6.43 -13.35 27.40
N THR A 4 7.53 -12.93 26.76
CA THR A 4 8.01 -11.55 26.84
C THR A 4 7.24 -10.65 25.89
N LEU A 5 6.90 -11.17 24.70
CA LEU A 5 6.11 -10.45 23.68
C LEU A 5 4.68 -10.18 24.16
N THR A 6 4.01 -11.17 24.77
CA THR A 6 2.64 -10.97 25.28
C THR A 6 2.56 -9.89 26.35
N ARG A 7 3.62 -9.72 27.16
CA ARG A 7 3.68 -8.67 28.19
C ARG A 7 3.80 -7.25 27.63
N SER A 8 4.35 -7.08 26.43
CA SER A 8 4.42 -5.75 25.80
C SER A 8 3.14 -5.38 25.06
N LEU A 9 2.23 -6.33 24.81
CA LEU A 9 1.00 -6.11 24.04
C LEU A 9 -0.18 -5.67 24.93
N ASP A 10 0.02 -4.59 25.69
CA ASP A 10 -1.07 -3.98 26.45
C ASP A 10 -2.08 -3.31 25.48
N PRO A 11 -3.37 -3.70 25.47
CA PRO A 11 -4.38 -3.09 24.61
C PRO A 11 -4.58 -1.58 24.86
N ALA A 12 -4.21 -1.08 26.04
CA ALA A 12 -4.22 0.36 26.31
C ALA A 12 -3.29 1.14 25.35
N LEU A 13 -2.27 0.49 24.78
CA LEU A 13 -1.36 1.09 23.81
C LEU A 13 -1.94 1.19 22.38
N VAL A 14 -3.05 0.50 22.10
CA VAL A 14 -3.80 0.63 20.84
C VAL A 14 -4.81 1.77 20.91
N SER A 15 -5.37 2.02 22.10
CA SER A 15 -6.46 2.98 22.31
C SER A 15 -6.16 4.40 21.78
N PRO A 16 -4.96 4.99 21.97
CA PRO A 16 -4.64 6.31 21.41
C PRO A 16 -4.65 6.36 19.87
N VAL A 17 -4.26 5.25 19.22
CA VAL A 17 -4.23 5.14 17.76
C VAL A 17 -5.64 5.06 17.16
N VAL A 18 -6.64 4.72 17.98
CA VAL A 18 -8.07 4.77 17.61
C VAL A 18 -8.70 6.10 18.02
N ALA A 19 -8.35 6.59 19.21
CA ALA A 19 -8.95 7.79 19.79
C ALA A 19 -8.68 9.04 18.94
N PHE A 20 -7.44 9.24 18.46
CA PHE A 20 -7.12 10.43 17.67
C PHE A 20 -7.79 10.43 16.27
N PRO A 21 -7.83 9.33 15.50
CA PRO A 21 -8.64 9.27 14.28
C PRO A 21 -10.15 9.50 14.47
N ALA A 22 -10.67 9.31 15.67
CA ALA A 22 -12.06 9.62 16.01
C ALA A 22 -12.27 11.08 16.49
N HIS A 23 -11.20 11.86 16.64
CA HIS A 23 -11.26 13.24 17.09
C HIS A 23 -11.58 14.20 15.92
N GLU A 24 -12.30 15.29 16.19
CA GLU A 24 -12.68 16.29 15.18
C GLU A 24 -11.49 16.98 14.51
N ASP A 25 -10.39 17.16 15.24
CA ASP A 25 -9.14 17.72 14.73
C ASP A 25 -8.31 16.73 13.88
N CYS A 26 -8.78 15.50 13.63
CA CYS A 26 -8.01 14.54 12.85
C CYS A 26 -7.90 15.00 11.38
N PRO A 27 -6.69 15.25 10.85
CA PRO A 27 -6.54 15.81 9.50
C PRO A 27 -6.53 14.74 8.39
N VAL A 28 -6.60 13.45 8.74
CA VAL A 28 -6.43 12.33 7.82
C VAL A 28 -7.67 11.44 7.79
N SER A 29 -7.93 10.80 6.65
CA SER A 29 -9.07 9.92 6.43
C SER A 29 -8.67 8.76 5.49
N GLY A 30 -9.33 7.61 5.63
CA GLY A 30 -9.14 6.46 4.74
C GLY A 30 -7.80 5.73 4.94
N GLU A 31 -7.08 6.05 6.01
CA GLU A 31 -5.77 5.48 6.31
C GLU A 31 -5.87 4.15 7.08
N VAL A 32 -4.91 3.27 6.83
CA VAL A 32 -4.78 1.99 7.52
C VAL A 32 -3.55 2.05 8.42
N TYR A 33 -3.68 1.63 9.67
CA TYR A 33 -2.58 1.63 10.64
C TYR A 33 -2.39 0.27 11.29
N THR A 34 -1.12 -0.08 11.51
CA THR A 34 -0.71 -1.11 12.46
C THR A 34 -0.43 -0.45 13.81
N ALA A 35 -0.95 -1.01 14.89
CA ALA A 35 -0.72 -0.54 16.26
C ALA A 35 -0.52 -1.71 17.22
N GLY A 36 0.50 -1.63 18.07
CA GLY A 36 0.75 -2.64 19.11
C GLY A 36 2.06 -2.42 19.84
N ALA A 37 2.12 -2.76 21.13
CA ALA A 37 3.31 -2.58 21.97
C ALA A 37 3.94 -1.17 21.93
N GLY A 38 3.11 -0.14 21.76
CA GLY A 38 3.55 1.26 21.65
C GLY A 38 4.11 1.66 20.28
N GLN A 39 4.14 0.75 19.31
CA GLN A 39 4.49 1.02 17.92
C GLN A 39 3.23 1.40 17.13
N VAL A 40 3.38 2.37 16.22
CA VAL A 40 2.36 2.80 15.26
C VAL A 40 3.02 2.92 13.88
N ALA A 41 2.39 2.41 12.83
CA ALA A 41 2.83 2.59 11.45
C ALA A 41 1.64 2.67 10.52
N ARG A 42 1.75 3.47 9.45
CA ARG A 42 0.79 3.48 8.36
C ARG A 42 1.07 2.30 7.42
N PHE A 43 0.02 1.55 7.10
CA PHE A 43 0.02 0.56 6.03
C PHE A 43 -0.56 1.20 4.76
N PHE A 44 0.05 0.94 3.61
CA PHE A 44 -0.36 1.54 2.34
C PHE A 44 -0.29 0.52 1.20
N VAL A 45 -1.01 0.79 0.12
CA VAL A 45 -0.98 -0.01 -1.11
C VAL A 45 -0.31 0.82 -2.21
N GLY A 46 0.81 0.32 -2.73
CA GLY A 46 1.57 0.94 -3.82
C GLY A 46 1.25 0.30 -5.19
N ARG A 47 1.64 1.01 -6.25
CA ARG A 47 1.56 0.57 -7.64
C ARG A 47 2.96 0.61 -8.26
N THR A 48 3.38 -0.50 -8.87
CA THR A 48 4.64 -0.61 -9.61
C THR A 48 4.53 0.04 -10.99
N ARG A 49 5.65 0.06 -11.72
CA ARG A 49 5.64 0.42 -13.13
C ARG A 49 4.85 -0.60 -13.94
N SER A 50 4.10 -0.11 -14.92
CA SER A 50 3.29 -0.97 -15.79
C SER A 50 4.17 -1.71 -16.81
N TYR A 51 3.93 -3.00 -16.97
CA TYR A 51 4.30 -3.76 -18.16
C TYR A 51 3.12 -3.77 -19.12
N HIS A 52 3.36 -3.48 -20.40
CA HIS A 52 2.31 -3.41 -21.42
C HIS A 52 2.69 -4.25 -22.63
N ASN A 53 1.77 -5.13 -23.04
CA ASN A 53 1.82 -5.87 -24.29
C ASN A 53 0.38 -5.94 -24.85
N PRO A 54 0.10 -5.40 -26.05
CA PRO A 54 -1.24 -5.43 -26.63
C PRO A 54 -1.73 -6.85 -26.98
N ALA A 55 -0.82 -7.82 -27.04
CA ALA A 55 -1.11 -9.24 -27.27
C ALA A 55 -0.81 -10.10 -26.02
N LEU A 56 -0.94 -9.52 -24.82
CA LEU A 56 -0.65 -10.19 -23.54
C LEU A 56 -1.25 -11.60 -23.46
N THR A 57 -0.42 -12.59 -23.11
CA THR A 57 -0.83 -13.96 -22.84
C THR A 57 -0.45 -14.36 -21.41
N ALA A 58 -0.94 -15.52 -20.95
CA ALA A 58 -0.55 -16.05 -19.65
C ALA A 58 0.95 -16.41 -19.60
N GLU A 59 1.49 -16.90 -20.71
CA GLU A 59 2.92 -17.17 -20.87
C GLU A 59 3.74 -15.89 -20.80
N ASP A 60 3.28 -14.81 -21.46
CA ASP A 60 3.96 -13.51 -21.42
C ASP A 60 3.98 -12.93 -20.00
N VAL A 61 2.89 -13.05 -19.24
CA VAL A 61 2.86 -12.67 -17.82
C VAL A 61 3.87 -13.49 -17.02
N ARG A 62 3.87 -14.82 -17.17
CA ARG A 62 4.79 -15.73 -16.48
C ARG A 62 6.24 -15.35 -16.75
N ASP A 63 6.56 -15.08 -18.01
CA ASP A 63 7.92 -14.80 -18.47
C ASP A 63 8.43 -13.43 -18.02
N HIS A 64 7.56 -12.55 -17.50
CA HIS A 64 7.88 -11.22 -16.96
C HIS A 64 7.54 -11.04 -15.46
N LEU A 65 7.36 -12.14 -14.71
CA LEU A 65 7.03 -12.11 -13.27
C LEU A 65 8.14 -11.51 -12.39
N ASP A 66 9.37 -11.38 -12.90
CA ASP A 66 10.47 -10.68 -12.25
C ASP A 66 10.37 -9.15 -12.40
N ARG A 67 9.76 -8.68 -13.50
CA ARG A 67 9.67 -7.25 -13.85
C ARG A 67 8.36 -6.61 -13.41
N ILE A 68 7.23 -7.30 -13.50
CA ILE A 68 5.91 -6.77 -13.13
C ILE A 68 5.85 -6.27 -11.66
N PRO A 69 6.39 -7.02 -10.68
CA PRO A 69 6.38 -6.57 -9.29
C PRO A 69 7.59 -5.70 -8.91
N ASP A 70 8.40 -5.22 -9.87
CA ASP A 70 9.53 -4.34 -9.58
C ASP A 70 9.04 -3.04 -8.91
N GLU A 71 9.38 -2.89 -7.63
CA GLU A 71 8.99 -1.75 -6.80
C GLU A 71 9.84 -0.50 -7.08
N THR A 72 10.84 -0.59 -7.95
CA THR A 72 11.64 0.56 -8.38
C THR A 72 10.75 1.62 -9.00
N ASP A 73 10.79 2.83 -8.42
CA ASP A 73 9.94 3.97 -8.80
C ASP A 73 8.43 3.67 -8.71
N SER A 74 8.04 2.77 -7.80
CA SER A 74 6.65 2.61 -7.38
C SER A 74 6.12 3.85 -6.68
N PHE A 75 4.80 4.00 -6.65
CA PHE A 75 4.15 5.13 -5.98
C PHE A 75 2.85 4.67 -5.31
N VAL A 76 2.38 5.44 -4.32
CA VAL A 76 1.08 5.24 -3.70
C VAL A 76 0.07 6.17 -4.40
N PRO A 77 -0.94 5.64 -5.11
CA PRO A 77 -1.97 6.47 -5.71
C PRO A 77 -2.74 7.23 -4.62
N ALA A 78 -2.93 8.54 -4.80
CA ALA A 78 -3.71 9.35 -3.87
C ALA A 78 -5.21 9.04 -3.95
N ASP A 79 -5.68 8.65 -5.13
CA ASP A 79 -7.06 8.29 -5.42
C ASP A 79 -7.15 7.39 -6.68
N PRO A 80 -8.31 6.79 -6.98
CA PRO A 80 -8.49 5.95 -8.17
C PRO A 80 -8.28 6.68 -9.51
N GLY A 81 -8.50 7.99 -9.57
CA GLY A 81 -8.28 8.79 -10.76
C GLY A 81 -6.79 8.95 -11.10
N VAL A 82 -5.94 9.10 -10.09
CA VAL A 82 -4.47 9.09 -10.28
C VAL A 82 -4.02 7.74 -10.82
N GLU A 83 -4.50 6.63 -10.25
CA GLU A 83 -4.23 5.28 -10.75
C GLU A 83 -4.62 5.16 -12.23
N MET A 84 -5.86 5.51 -12.56
CA MET A 84 -6.40 5.44 -13.91
C MET A 84 -5.56 6.27 -14.90
N ALA A 85 -5.13 7.48 -14.51
CA ALA A 85 -4.29 8.32 -15.35
C ALA A 85 -2.91 7.67 -15.63
N HIS A 86 -2.34 6.94 -14.66
CA HIS A 86 -1.10 6.17 -14.88
C HIS A 86 -1.32 4.97 -15.80
N LEU A 87 -2.46 4.27 -15.65
CA LEU A 87 -2.83 3.18 -16.54
C LEU A 87 -2.97 3.67 -17.98
N LEU A 88 -3.76 4.73 -18.21
CA LEU A 88 -3.97 5.28 -19.55
C LEU A 88 -2.65 5.71 -20.21
N ARG A 89 -1.76 6.37 -19.46
CA ARG A 89 -0.43 6.72 -20.00
C ARG A 89 0.36 5.50 -20.44
N SER A 90 0.28 4.39 -19.70
CA SER A 90 1.04 3.17 -20.03
C SER A 90 0.57 2.50 -21.32
N ILE A 91 -0.69 2.68 -21.71
CA ILE A 91 -1.25 2.08 -22.93
C ILE A 91 -1.24 3.05 -24.13
N THR A 92 -1.16 4.38 -23.91
CA THR A 92 -1.18 5.38 -25.00
C THR A 92 0.21 5.90 -25.41
N HIS A 93 1.23 5.78 -24.56
CA HIS A 93 2.57 6.35 -24.79
C HIS A 93 3.67 5.28 -24.97
N HIS A 94 3.33 4.06 -25.36
CA HIS A 94 4.29 3.10 -25.88
C HIS A 94 4.21 3.05 -27.41
N PRO A 95 5.35 3.12 -28.13
CA PRO A 95 5.38 2.78 -29.55
C PRO A 95 4.96 1.33 -29.80
#